data_AF-A0A538PTE4-F1
#
_entry.id   AF-A0A538PTE4-F1
#
_cell.length_a   1.000
_cell.length_b   1.000
_cell.length_c   1.000
_cell.angle_alpha   90.00
_cell.angle_beta   90.00
_cell.angle_gamma   90.00
#
_symmetry.space_group_name_H-M   'P 1'
#
loop_
_entity.id
_entity.type
_entity.pdbx_description
1 polymer ?
#
loop_
_entity_poly.entity_id
_entity_poly.type
_entity_poly.pdbx_seq_one_letter_code
_entity_poly.pdbx_strand_id
1 'polypeptide(L)'
;MDRRRAVPPRPARFPRRSRLGQRDHRRPGPGADRRVAHGARPGGRELPRSTGRAGGHRGVALRGRPRPDRARPGAVARGGRRRAGGVALDDPGLRALRRGRSHRPAVHRARRGILPNADAAGYYRSALAADDLARLAARTRALSTVERVRLGHDLEAAFASAALPGGAVLRALEPLARDPHGAVALVPRKLLALVDAFVVDGRGSKRRTTLRARIARLYAPAVAALGWAPSAGERPWRRRFRSELYGFLALEIEDPAVLAEAARRGRRLLGLDPTGAPRGAGNAVPDAVAPDLADVALGAAARRGGADVFDALLAELARSDDAQLRQRALVALAQTRDPALIGRALDLALDPRLRKNERVVALRALLGAPDTRDAAWAWLTAHFDALVPLLPDRFAGQLPLAVRVCDLHRIDEIRAFFAPRVDRLTGGPRNLAQALEAATQCAARVAAQRESVLAFVDAP
;
A
#
# COMPACT_ATOMS: atom_id res chain seq x y z
N MET A 1 1.96 64.60 -24.71
CA MET A 1 1.28 64.16 -23.48
C MET A 1 1.87 62.80 -23.12
N ASP A 2 3.02 62.77 -22.45
CA ASP A 2 3.24 62.91 -21.00
C ASP A 2 3.20 61.54 -20.29
N ARG A 3 4.22 61.35 -19.44
CA ARG A 3 4.39 60.33 -18.38
C ARG A 3 4.81 58.92 -18.78
N ARG A 4 5.78 58.27 -18.16
CA ARG A 4 6.92 58.57 -17.25
C ARG A 4 7.48 57.18 -16.94
N ARG A 5 8.80 57.02 -17.04
CA ARG A 5 9.53 55.83 -16.59
C ARG A 5 9.39 55.71 -15.06
N ALA A 6 9.18 54.49 -14.56
CA ALA A 6 9.34 54.16 -13.15
C ALA A 6 10.39 53.03 -12.99
N VAL A 7 11.26 53.24 -12.01
CA VAL A 7 12.52 52.58 -11.68
C VAL A 7 12.26 51.32 -10.82
N PRO A 8 13.08 50.25 -10.89
CA PRO A 8 12.94 49.09 -10.01
C PRO A 8 13.56 49.36 -8.62
N PRO A 9 13.02 48.78 -7.53
CA PRO A 9 13.58 48.99 -6.19
C PRO A 9 14.85 48.15 -5.93
N ARG A 10 15.82 48.77 -5.27
CA ARG A 10 17.04 48.16 -4.71
C ARG A 10 16.71 47.30 -3.46
N PRO A 11 17.54 46.30 -3.12
CA PRO A 11 17.33 45.42 -1.97
C PRO A 11 17.75 46.07 -0.65
N ALA A 12 16.97 45.83 0.41
CA ALA A 12 17.28 46.25 1.78
C ALA A 12 18.34 45.33 2.41
N ARG A 13 19.38 45.95 2.99
CA ARG A 13 20.43 45.32 3.81
C ARG A 13 19.99 45.25 5.28
N PHE A 14 20.21 44.07 5.87
CA PHE A 14 20.35 43.64 7.29
C PHE A 14 20.15 44.61 8.47
N PRO A 15 19.82 44.04 9.65
CA PRO A 15 20.86 44.07 10.68
C PRO A 15 21.16 42.73 11.38
N ARG A 16 22.41 42.71 11.83
CA ARG A 16 23.22 41.72 12.54
C ARG A 16 22.54 41.09 13.76
N ARG A 17 22.69 39.76 13.92
CA ARG A 17 22.53 39.06 15.21
C ARG A 17 23.80 39.19 16.03
N SER A 18 23.66 39.76 17.22
CA SER A 18 24.70 39.88 18.23
C SER A 18 24.96 38.55 18.93
N ARG A 19 26.25 38.25 19.11
CA ARG A 19 26.81 37.24 20.02
C ARG A 19 26.61 37.67 21.47
N LEU A 20 26.30 36.73 22.36
CA LEU A 20 26.53 36.68 23.83
C LEU A 20 25.85 35.38 24.31
N GLY A 21 26.43 34.46 25.09
CA GLY A 21 27.74 34.36 25.70
C GLY A 21 27.94 32.92 26.20
N GLN A 22 29.20 32.48 26.25
CA GLN A 22 29.66 31.31 26.98
C GLN A 22 29.49 31.55 28.49
N ARG A 23 29.06 30.50 29.21
CA ARG A 23 29.45 30.28 30.61
C ARG A 23 29.75 28.81 30.81
N ASP A 24 31.02 28.54 31.09
CA ASP A 24 31.50 27.38 31.83
C ASP A 24 30.92 27.39 33.26
N HIS A 25 30.52 26.22 33.78
CA HIS A 25 31.25 25.56 34.88
C HIS A 25 30.50 24.34 35.46
N ARG A 26 31.29 23.27 35.63
CA ARG A 26 31.36 22.33 36.77
C ARG A 26 30.32 21.21 36.90
N ARG A 27 30.82 19.99 36.64
CA ARG A 27 30.48 18.75 37.35
C ARG A 27 30.70 18.90 38.87
N PRO A 28 30.04 18.04 39.66
CA PRO A 28 30.80 17.20 40.59
C PRO A 28 30.50 15.71 40.39
N GLY A 29 31.55 14.91 40.63
CA GLY A 29 31.53 13.46 40.69
C GLY A 29 31.09 12.91 42.06
N PRO A 30 31.30 11.61 42.32
CA PRO A 30 30.36 10.75 43.03
C PRO A 30 30.79 10.34 44.45
N GLY A 31 29.85 9.74 45.18
CA GLY A 31 30.03 9.02 46.45
C GLY A 31 28.81 9.22 47.34
N ALA A 32 28.35 8.32 48.19
CA ALA A 32 28.68 6.95 48.56
C ALA A 32 27.41 6.49 49.32
N ASP A 33 26.83 5.33 49.02
CA ASP A 33 27.03 4.09 49.78
C ASP A 33 25.99 3.88 50.90
N ARG A 34 25.60 2.60 51.05
CA ARG A 34 25.03 1.88 52.21
C ARG A 34 23.54 1.47 52.28
N ARG A 35 23.45 0.12 52.36
CA ARG A 35 22.58 -0.79 53.16
C ARG A 35 21.26 -1.19 52.51
N VAL A 36 21.12 -2.43 51.98
CA VAL A 36 21.01 -3.76 52.64
C VAL A 36 19.81 -3.86 53.57
N ALA A 37 18.80 -4.65 53.17
CA ALA A 37 18.00 -5.48 54.07
C ALA A 37 17.37 -6.67 53.30
N HIS A 38 17.47 -7.84 53.94
CA HIS A 38 17.02 -9.17 53.53
C HIS A 38 15.52 -9.42 53.80
N GLY A 39 15.00 -10.47 53.15
CA GLY A 39 13.91 -11.32 53.64
C GLY A 39 12.52 -10.96 53.09
N ALA A 40 11.59 -11.87 52.78
CA ALA A 40 11.53 -13.32 52.88
C ALA A 40 10.33 -13.81 52.03
N ARG A 41 10.37 -15.07 51.58
CA ARG A 41 9.19 -15.81 51.08
C ARG A 41 8.34 -16.30 52.26
N PRO A 42 7.04 -16.54 52.06
CA PRO A 42 6.51 -17.91 52.03
C PRO A 42 5.46 -18.05 50.90
N GLY A 43 4.91 -19.18 50.48
CA GLY A 43 4.86 -20.57 50.91
C GLY A 43 3.82 -21.24 49.99
N GLY A 44 4.04 -22.49 49.59
CA GLY A 44 3.21 -23.19 48.61
C GLY A 44 1.87 -23.73 49.16
N ARG A 45 1.00 -24.14 48.24
CA ARG A 45 -0.04 -25.15 48.45
C ARG A 45 -0.22 -26.03 47.19
N GLU A 46 -0.08 -27.32 47.45
CA GLU A 46 -0.52 -28.57 46.78
C GLU A 46 -1.94 -28.51 46.15
N LEU A 47 -2.46 -29.34 45.22
CA LEU A 47 -2.23 -30.65 44.52
C LEU A 47 -3.37 -30.72 43.42
N PRO A 48 -3.67 -31.81 42.65
CA PRO A 48 -3.08 -33.15 42.54
C PRO A 48 -2.77 -33.65 41.10
N ARG A 49 -2.07 -34.79 41.08
CA ARG A 49 -1.86 -35.71 39.96
C ARG A 49 -3.15 -36.48 39.61
N SER A 50 -3.32 -36.83 38.33
CA SER A 50 -4.09 -38.02 37.92
C SER A 50 -3.26 -38.88 36.94
N THR A 51 -3.15 -40.16 37.33
CA THR A 51 -2.90 -41.37 36.54
C THR A 51 -4.00 -41.52 35.47
N GLY A 52 -3.89 -42.16 34.30
CA GLY A 52 -2.99 -43.13 33.68
C GLY A 52 -3.81 -43.93 32.64
N ARG A 53 -3.12 -44.68 31.76
CA ARG A 53 -3.61 -45.71 30.78
C ARG A 53 -4.18 -45.17 29.45
N ALA A 54 -3.72 -45.45 28.22
CA ALA A 54 -2.97 -46.51 27.50
C ALA A 54 -3.86 -47.22 26.46
N GLY A 55 -3.33 -47.38 25.24
CA GLY A 55 -3.88 -48.11 24.09
C GLY A 55 -3.87 -47.24 22.82
N GLY A 56 -3.31 -47.59 21.67
CA GLY A 56 -2.64 -48.79 21.18
C GLY A 56 -2.33 -48.57 19.68
N HIS A 57 -1.18 -49.09 19.25
CA HIS A 57 -0.58 -49.23 17.92
C HIS A 57 -1.39 -48.91 16.63
N ARG A 58 -0.73 -48.27 15.65
CA ARG A 58 -0.04 -48.94 14.51
C ARG A 58 0.76 -47.93 13.67
N GLY A 59 2.04 -48.23 13.46
CA GLY A 59 2.90 -47.54 12.50
C GLY A 59 2.97 -48.27 11.17
N VAL A 60 3.34 -47.54 10.11
CA VAL A 60 3.95 -48.10 8.91
C VAL A 60 5.07 -47.15 8.48
N ALA A 61 6.29 -47.68 8.44
CA ALA A 61 7.48 -47.05 7.91
C ALA A 61 7.64 -47.40 6.42
N LEU A 62 8.13 -46.47 5.60
CA LEU A 62 8.72 -46.78 4.30
C LEU A 62 10.07 -46.05 4.13
N ARG A 63 11.13 -46.87 4.09
CA ARG A 63 12.47 -46.62 3.53
C ARG A 63 12.32 -46.19 2.06
N GLY A 64 13.22 -45.50 1.36
CA GLY A 64 14.64 -45.20 1.44
C GLY A 64 15.05 -44.79 0.01
N ARG A 65 15.91 -43.80 -0.16
CA ARG A 65 16.36 -43.27 -1.47
C ARG A 65 17.33 -44.23 -2.19
N PRO A 66 17.58 -44.01 -3.49
CA PRO A 66 18.94 -44.07 -4.02
C PRO A 66 19.40 -42.76 -4.70
N ARG A 67 20.72 -42.56 -4.67
CA ARG A 67 21.50 -41.48 -5.29
C ARG A 67 22.09 -41.95 -6.65
N PRO A 68 22.65 -41.05 -7.48
CA PRO A 68 22.86 -41.27 -8.91
C PRO A 68 24.26 -41.83 -9.26
N ASP A 69 24.34 -42.53 -10.38
CA ASP A 69 25.60 -43.06 -10.94
C ASP A 69 26.31 -42.08 -11.89
N ARG A 70 27.64 -42.20 -11.89
CA ARG A 70 28.62 -41.46 -12.71
C ARG A 70 28.93 -42.23 -14.00
N ALA A 71 29.16 -41.51 -15.11
CA ALA A 71 30.00 -41.97 -16.21
C ALA A 71 30.80 -40.79 -16.81
N ARG A 72 32.04 -41.08 -17.25
CA ARG A 72 33.10 -40.16 -17.73
C ARG A 72 33.46 -40.46 -19.21
N PRO A 73 34.38 -39.72 -19.88
CA PRO A 73 34.19 -39.11 -21.21
C PRO A 73 34.80 -39.87 -22.41
N GLY A 74 34.41 -39.49 -23.64
CA GLY A 74 35.07 -39.94 -24.86
C GLY A 74 34.73 -39.18 -26.15
N ALA A 75 35.78 -38.59 -26.74
CA ALA A 75 36.09 -38.41 -28.17
C ALA A 75 35.35 -37.40 -29.08
N VAL A 76 36.21 -36.71 -29.83
CA VAL A 76 36.01 -35.69 -30.88
C VAL A 76 35.85 -36.35 -32.25
N ALA A 77 34.92 -35.88 -33.10
CA ALA A 77 35.06 -35.96 -34.56
C ALA A 77 34.19 -34.91 -35.29
N ARG A 78 34.73 -34.43 -36.40
CA ARG A 78 34.34 -33.27 -37.20
C ARG A 78 33.17 -33.53 -38.17
N GLY A 79 32.46 -32.45 -38.52
CA GLY A 79 32.06 -32.18 -39.92
C GLY A 79 30.60 -32.46 -40.29
N GLY A 80 29.85 -31.40 -40.62
CA GLY A 80 28.61 -31.52 -41.40
C GLY A 80 27.59 -30.41 -41.12
N ARG A 81 27.53 -29.39 -41.98
CA ARG A 81 26.44 -28.40 -42.01
C ARG A 81 25.10 -29.11 -42.27
N ARG A 82 24.14 -29.04 -41.35
CA ARG A 82 22.71 -29.26 -41.62
C ARG A 82 21.82 -28.29 -40.83
N ARG A 83 20.68 -28.00 -41.45
CA ARG A 83 19.73 -26.90 -41.26
C ARG A 83 19.17 -26.75 -39.85
N ALA A 84 18.72 -25.53 -39.55
CA ALA A 84 17.94 -25.15 -38.37
C ALA A 84 16.75 -26.11 -38.15
N GLY A 85 16.83 -26.90 -37.09
CA GLY A 85 15.73 -27.68 -36.54
C GLY A 85 15.49 -27.20 -35.12
N GLY A 86 14.30 -26.63 -34.87
CA GLY A 86 13.88 -26.24 -33.54
C GLY A 86 13.79 -27.46 -32.62
N VAL A 87 14.45 -27.38 -31.47
CA VAL A 87 14.27 -28.36 -30.39
C VAL A 87 12.90 -28.11 -29.77
N ALA A 88 11.95 -28.98 -30.08
CA ALA A 88 10.67 -29.03 -29.38
C ALA A 88 10.93 -29.56 -27.96
N LEU A 89 10.78 -28.68 -26.96
CA LEU A 89 10.56 -29.12 -25.59
C LEU A 89 9.16 -29.74 -25.54
N ASP A 90 9.11 -31.06 -25.50
CA ASP A 90 7.88 -31.84 -25.40
C ASP A 90 7.35 -31.73 -23.95
N ASP A 91 6.72 -30.60 -23.65
CA ASP A 91 6.07 -30.34 -22.37
C ASP A 91 4.68 -31.03 -22.34
N PRO A 92 4.43 -32.00 -21.44
CA PRO A 92 3.14 -32.66 -21.32
C PRO A 92 1.97 -31.69 -21.04
N GLY A 93 2.25 -30.49 -20.52
CA GLY A 93 1.24 -29.44 -20.28
C GLY A 93 0.67 -28.82 -21.57
N LEU A 94 1.44 -28.77 -22.66
CA LEU A 94 1.02 -28.16 -23.93
C LEU A 94 0.19 -29.11 -24.80
N ARG A 95 0.33 -30.42 -24.63
CA ARG A 95 -0.50 -31.43 -25.33
C ARG A 95 -1.93 -31.49 -24.78
N ALA A 96 -2.16 -31.12 -23.52
CA ALA A 96 -3.50 -31.05 -22.93
C ALA A 96 -4.37 -29.93 -23.53
N LEU A 97 -3.76 -28.84 -24.01
CA LEU A 97 -4.48 -27.72 -24.65
C LEU A 97 -4.92 -28.01 -26.09
N ARG A 98 -4.31 -28.99 -26.77
CA ARG A 98 -4.68 -29.38 -28.15
C ARG A 98 -5.69 -30.52 -28.24
N ARG A 99 -6.00 -31.21 -27.13
CA ARG A 99 -7.01 -32.28 -27.07
C ARG A 99 -8.20 -31.95 -26.17
N GLY A 100 -8.39 -30.68 -25.83
CA GLY A 100 -9.63 -30.22 -25.21
C GLY A 100 -10.72 -30.15 -26.27
N ARG A 101 -11.85 -30.82 -26.05
CA ARG A 101 -13.14 -30.46 -26.68
C ARG A 101 -13.22 -28.93 -26.69
N SER A 102 -13.58 -28.33 -27.81
CA SER A 102 -13.81 -26.89 -27.94
C SER A 102 -14.75 -26.42 -26.82
N HIS A 103 -14.18 -25.92 -25.72
CA HIS A 103 -14.92 -25.22 -24.70
C HIS A 103 -15.31 -23.90 -25.36
N ARG A 104 -16.50 -23.88 -25.98
CA ARG A 104 -17.13 -22.62 -26.34
C ARG A 104 -17.16 -21.79 -25.06
N PRO A 105 -16.63 -20.56 -25.05
CA PRO A 105 -16.67 -19.71 -23.86
C PRO A 105 -18.12 -19.63 -23.38
N ALA A 106 -18.35 -19.91 -22.10
CA ALA A 106 -19.69 -19.86 -21.53
C ALA A 106 -20.17 -18.39 -21.59
N VAL A 107 -21.32 -18.18 -22.21
CA VAL A 107 -21.95 -16.86 -22.36
C VAL A 107 -23.22 -16.84 -21.54
N HIS A 108 -23.31 -15.93 -20.57
CA HIS A 108 -24.57 -15.66 -19.91
C HIS A 108 -25.41 -14.76 -20.82
N ARG A 109 -26.48 -15.31 -21.41
CA ARG A 109 -27.45 -14.55 -22.21
C ARG A 109 -28.52 -13.98 -21.30
N ALA A 110 -28.34 -12.75 -20.81
CA ALA A 110 -29.37 -12.04 -20.07
C ALA A 110 -30.47 -11.50 -21.03
N ARG A 111 -31.12 -12.37 -21.81
CA ARG A 111 -32.13 -12.11 -22.87
C ARG A 111 -31.85 -10.99 -23.93
N ARG A 112 -30.91 -10.04 -23.75
CA ARG A 112 -30.43 -9.00 -24.71
C ARG A 112 -29.03 -8.41 -24.38
N GLY A 113 -28.21 -9.09 -23.58
CA GLY A 113 -26.83 -8.69 -23.26
C GLY A 113 -25.95 -9.92 -23.09
N ILE A 114 -24.70 -9.82 -23.56
CA ILE A 114 -23.70 -10.89 -23.53
C ILE A 114 -22.66 -10.53 -22.48
N LEU A 115 -22.56 -11.36 -21.43
CA LEU A 115 -21.37 -11.38 -20.57
C LEU A 115 -20.50 -12.56 -20.99
N PRO A 116 -19.30 -12.33 -21.55
CA PRO A 116 -18.35 -13.40 -21.78
C PRO A 116 -17.83 -13.94 -20.45
N ASN A 117 -17.53 -15.24 -20.41
CA ASN A 117 -17.06 -15.91 -19.19
C ASN A 117 -18.11 -15.91 -18.06
N ALA A 118 -19.28 -16.49 -18.33
CA ALA A 118 -20.31 -16.73 -17.34
C ALA A 118 -19.72 -17.33 -16.05
N ASP A 119 -20.24 -16.88 -14.91
CA ASP A 119 -19.78 -17.27 -13.56
C ASP A 119 -18.29 -17.00 -13.27
N ALA A 120 -17.61 -16.26 -14.15
CA ALA A 120 -16.16 -16.03 -14.12
C ALA A 120 -15.32 -17.33 -14.13
N ALA A 121 -15.83 -18.42 -14.73
CA ALA A 121 -15.26 -19.76 -14.62
C ALA A 121 -13.90 -19.94 -15.31
N GLY A 122 -13.60 -19.17 -16.35
CA GLY A 122 -12.38 -19.27 -17.15
C GLY A 122 -11.27 -18.27 -16.77
N TYR A 123 -10.01 -18.69 -16.95
CA TYR A 123 -8.80 -17.87 -16.76
C TYR A 123 -8.45 -17.06 -18.03
N TYR A 124 -9.37 -16.20 -18.47
CA TYR A 124 -9.15 -15.24 -19.56
C TYR A 124 -9.87 -13.94 -19.21
N ARG A 125 -9.56 -12.83 -19.86
CA ARG A 125 -10.30 -11.56 -19.76
C ARG A 125 -11.03 -11.26 -21.07
N SER A 126 -12.06 -10.43 -21.00
CA SER A 126 -12.83 -10.02 -22.18
C SER A 126 -12.98 -8.51 -22.25
N ALA A 127 -12.87 -7.97 -23.46
CA ALA A 127 -13.28 -6.61 -23.77
C ALA A 127 -14.54 -6.67 -24.63
N LEU A 128 -15.55 -5.89 -24.26
CA LEU A 128 -16.76 -5.72 -25.03
C LEU A 128 -16.66 -4.45 -25.88
N ALA A 129 -17.27 -4.46 -27.06
CA ALA A 129 -17.49 -3.24 -27.82
C ALA A 129 -18.32 -2.24 -27.00
N ALA A 130 -18.18 -0.94 -27.27
CA ALA A 130 -18.80 0.12 -26.47
C ALA A 130 -20.32 -0.06 -26.29
N ASP A 131 -21.03 -0.44 -27.36
CA ASP A 131 -22.47 -0.66 -27.33
C ASP A 131 -22.87 -1.88 -26.49
N ASP A 132 -22.11 -2.97 -26.56
CA ASP A 132 -22.35 -4.16 -25.74
C ASP A 132 -22.06 -3.89 -24.26
N LEU A 133 -20.99 -3.15 -23.98
CA LEU A 133 -20.66 -2.71 -22.63
C LEU A 133 -21.75 -1.81 -22.06
N ALA A 134 -22.26 -0.85 -22.84
CA ALA A 134 -23.36 0.02 -22.42
C ALA A 134 -24.64 -0.79 -22.11
N ARG A 135 -24.99 -1.75 -22.98
CA ARG A 135 -26.11 -2.68 -22.74
C ARG A 135 -25.93 -3.52 -21.47
N LEU A 136 -24.72 -4.01 -21.22
CA LEU A 136 -24.39 -4.78 -20.02
C LEU A 136 -24.42 -3.90 -18.75
N ALA A 137 -23.85 -2.68 -18.82
CA ALA A 137 -23.79 -1.73 -17.72
C ALA A 137 -25.18 -1.35 -17.21
N ALA A 138 -26.14 -1.13 -18.13
CA ALA A 138 -27.54 -0.85 -17.82
C ALA A 138 -28.25 -2.00 -17.07
N ARG A 139 -27.66 -3.20 -17.03
CA ARG A 139 -28.27 -4.42 -16.50
C ARG A 139 -27.36 -5.16 -15.52
N THR A 140 -26.37 -4.46 -14.95
CA THR A 140 -25.42 -5.00 -13.96
C THR A 140 -26.10 -5.71 -12.79
N ARG A 141 -27.29 -5.26 -12.36
CA ARG A 141 -28.07 -5.90 -11.29
C ARG A 141 -28.58 -7.30 -11.64
N ALA A 142 -28.71 -7.64 -12.92
CA ALA A 142 -29.10 -8.97 -13.37
C ALA A 142 -27.95 -9.99 -13.35
N LEU A 143 -26.71 -9.52 -13.17
CA LEU A 143 -25.53 -10.37 -13.02
C LEU A 143 -25.44 -10.90 -11.59
N SER A 144 -24.79 -12.05 -11.39
CA SER A 144 -24.37 -12.49 -10.07
C SER A 144 -23.31 -11.56 -9.47
N THR A 145 -23.05 -11.66 -8.16
CA THR A 145 -21.98 -10.90 -7.51
C THR A 145 -20.61 -11.18 -8.14
N VAL A 146 -20.32 -12.45 -8.44
CA VAL A 146 -19.04 -12.86 -9.04
C VAL A 146 -18.89 -12.28 -10.45
N GLU A 147 -19.96 -12.26 -11.24
CA GLU A 147 -19.97 -11.66 -12.56
C GLU A 147 -19.80 -10.14 -12.54
N ARG A 148 -20.37 -9.45 -11.54
CA ARG A 148 -20.13 -8.00 -11.34
C ARG A 148 -18.67 -7.70 -10.97
N VAL A 149 -18.08 -8.49 -10.08
CA VAL A 149 -16.64 -8.40 -9.76
C VAL A 149 -15.81 -8.63 -11.01
N ARG A 150 -16.16 -9.65 -11.79
CA ARG A 150 -15.47 -10.01 -13.03
C ARG A 150 -15.55 -8.90 -14.08
N LEU A 151 -16.73 -8.30 -14.28
CA LEU A 151 -16.90 -7.15 -15.16
C LEU A 151 -15.97 -6.00 -14.76
N GLY A 152 -15.87 -5.70 -13.46
CA GLY A 152 -14.96 -4.68 -12.96
C GLY A 152 -13.49 -4.98 -13.29
N HIS A 153 -13.04 -6.23 -13.11
CA HIS A 153 -11.67 -6.62 -13.49
C HIS A 153 -11.45 -6.59 -15.01
N ASP A 154 -12.43 -6.95 -15.82
CA ASP A 154 -12.33 -6.85 -17.28
C ASP A 154 -12.21 -5.40 -17.74
N LEU A 155 -12.96 -4.49 -17.11
CA LEU A 155 -12.86 -3.04 -17.31
C LEU A 155 -11.47 -2.49 -16.91
N GLU A 156 -10.92 -2.91 -15.77
CA GLU A 156 -9.56 -2.53 -15.37
C GLU A 156 -8.49 -3.03 -16.36
N ALA A 157 -8.67 -4.22 -16.94
CA ALA A 157 -7.76 -4.71 -17.98
C ALA A 157 -7.91 -3.97 -19.31
N ALA A 158 -9.14 -3.61 -19.70
CA ALA A 158 -9.39 -2.79 -20.87
C ALA A 158 -8.75 -1.40 -20.72
N PHE A 159 -8.79 -0.82 -19.51
CA PHE A 159 -8.03 0.39 -19.19
C PHE A 159 -6.52 0.15 -19.32
N ALA A 160 -6.01 -0.93 -18.70
CA ALA A 160 -4.58 -1.21 -18.67
C ALA A 160 -3.96 -1.46 -20.06
N SER A 161 -4.73 -2.03 -20.98
CA SER A 161 -4.32 -2.34 -22.36
C SER A 161 -4.70 -1.27 -23.38
N ALA A 162 -5.35 -0.18 -22.94
CA ALA A 162 -5.95 0.83 -23.82
C ALA A 162 -6.96 0.28 -24.85
N ALA A 163 -7.53 -0.92 -24.60
CA ALA A 163 -8.58 -1.49 -25.44
C ALA A 163 -9.90 -0.69 -25.36
N LEU A 164 -10.10 0.08 -24.28
CA LEU A 164 -11.18 1.05 -24.16
C LEU A 164 -10.63 2.41 -23.70
N PRO A 165 -11.23 3.52 -24.16
CA PRO A 165 -10.90 4.85 -23.67
C PRO A 165 -11.15 4.96 -22.16
N GLY A 166 -10.19 5.51 -21.41
CA GLY A 166 -10.20 5.52 -19.97
C GLY A 166 -11.41 6.22 -19.36
N GLY A 167 -11.88 7.30 -19.97
CA GLY A 167 -13.12 7.97 -19.57
C GLY A 167 -14.37 7.09 -19.71
N ALA A 168 -14.42 6.23 -20.74
CA ALA A 168 -15.50 5.26 -20.90
C ALA A 168 -15.43 4.15 -19.83
N VAL A 169 -14.23 3.68 -19.50
CA VAL A 169 -14.01 2.71 -18.42
C VAL A 169 -14.44 3.30 -17.07
N LEU A 170 -14.02 4.53 -16.75
CA LEU A 170 -14.38 5.19 -15.49
C LEU A 170 -15.90 5.35 -15.35
N ARG A 171 -16.60 5.75 -16.42
CA ARG A 171 -18.08 5.77 -16.45
C ARG A 171 -18.69 4.39 -16.19
N ALA A 172 -18.17 3.34 -16.84
CA ALA A 172 -18.68 1.99 -16.70
C ALA A 172 -18.45 1.38 -15.31
N LEU A 173 -17.45 1.87 -14.56
CA LEU A 173 -17.17 1.43 -13.19
C LEU A 173 -18.05 2.12 -12.14
N GLU A 174 -18.68 3.26 -12.43
CA GLU A 174 -19.45 3.98 -11.42
C GLU A 174 -20.65 3.20 -10.85
N PRO A 175 -21.43 2.41 -11.65
CA PRO A 175 -22.47 1.56 -11.09
C PRO A 175 -21.91 0.49 -10.13
N LEU A 176 -20.70 -0.02 -10.41
CA LEU A 176 -20.04 -0.99 -9.52
C LEU A 176 -19.60 -0.33 -8.21
N ALA A 177 -19.07 0.89 -8.26
CA ALA A 177 -18.71 1.65 -7.06
C ALA A 177 -19.92 1.90 -6.13
N ARG A 178 -21.12 2.05 -6.70
CA ARG A 178 -22.39 2.23 -5.98
C ARG A 178 -23.06 0.92 -5.56
N ASP A 179 -22.46 -0.24 -5.85
CA ASP A 179 -23.06 -1.54 -5.54
C ASP A 179 -23.19 -1.75 -4.02
N PRO A 180 -24.32 -2.28 -3.50
CA PRO A 180 -24.48 -2.54 -2.08
C PRO A 180 -23.54 -3.64 -1.55
N HIS A 181 -23.01 -4.49 -2.43
CA HIS A 181 -22.09 -5.55 -2.07
C HIS A 181 -20.64 -5.06 -2.10
N GLY A 182 -20.01 -5.01 -0.92
CA GLY A 182 -18.65 -4.45 -0.76
C GLY A 182 -17.58 -5.05 -1.68
N ALA A 183 -17.66 -6.35 -1.97
CA ALA A 183 -16.71 -6.99 -2.91
C ALA A 183 -16.78 -6.42 -4.34
N VAL A 184 -17.93 -5.87 -4.76
CA VAL A 184 -18.11 -5.21 -6.06
C VAL A 184 -17.72 -3.74 -5.94
N ALA A 185 -18.21 -3.05 -4.90
CA ALA A 185 -17.94 -1.64 -4.65
C ALA A 185 -16.45 -1.30 -4.51
N LEU A 186 -15.65 -2.24 -4.02
CA LEU A 186 -14.21 -2.05 -3.83
C LEU A 186 -13.38 -2.34 -5.10
N VAL A 187 -13.94 -2.94 -6.16
CA VAL A 187 -13.19 -3.23 -7.39
C VAL A 187 -12.61 -1.94 -8.00
N PRO A 188 -13.39 -0.87 -8.25
CA PRO A 188 -12.86 0.33 -8.91
C PRO A 188 -11.76 1.07 -8.13
N ARG A 189 -11.61 0.78 -6.83
CA ARG A 189 -10.75 1.53 -5.90
C ARG A 189 -9.34 1.74 -6.42
N LYS A 190 -8.68 0.66 -6.87
CA LYS A 190 -7.28 0.70 -7.30
C LYS A 190 -7.09 1.56 -8.56
N LEU A 191 -8.00 1.45 -9.51
CA LEU A 191 -7.96 2.27 -10.72
C LEU A 191 -8.26 3.74 -10.41
N LEU A 192 -9.25 4.03 -9.57
CA LEU A 192 -9.56 5.40 -9.13
C LEU A 192 -8.35 6.05 -8.41
N ALA A 193 -7.68 5.30 -7.53
CA ALA A 193 -6.46 5.76 -6.87
C ALA A 193 -5.30 6.01 -7.86
N LEU A 194 -5.14 5.15 -8.86
CA LEU A 194 -4.13 5.34 -9.92
C LEU A 194 -4.41 6.61 -10.73
N VAL A 195 -5.66 6.84 -11.08
CA VAL A 195 -6.08 8.03 -11.83
C VAL A 195 -5.84 9.30 -11.02
N ASP A 196 -6.23 9.32 -9.72
CA ASP A 196 -5.96 10.45 -8.80
C ASP A 196 -4.47 10.74 -8.65
N ALA A 197 -3.64 9.69 -8.58
CA ALA A 197 -2.23 9.80 -8.27
C ALA A 197 -1.33 10.14 -9.46
N PHE A 198 -1.69 9.71 -10.68
CA PHE A 198 -0.77 9.71 -11.82
C PHE A 198 -1.34 10.23 -13.14
N VAL A 199 -2.67 10.30 -13.29
CA VAL A 199 -3.29 10.68 -14.58
C VAL A 199 -3.78 12.12 -14.55
N VAL A 200 -4.53 12.50 -13.52
CA VAL A 200 -4.94 13.90 -13.34
C VAL A 200 -3.76 14.76 -12.88
N ASP A 201 -3.84 16.06 -13.15
CA ASP A 201 -2.82 17.02 -12.75
C ASP A 201 -2.52 16.94 -11.24
N GLY A 202 -1.30 17.36 -10.86
CA GLY A 202 -0.75 17.19 -9.50
C GLY A 202 -1.56 17.79 -8.35
N ARG A 203 -1.01 17.67 -7.13
CA ARG A 203 -1.62 18.17 -5.89
C ARG A 203 -2.15 19.61 -6.04
N GLY A 204 -3.38 19.83 -5.56
CA GLY A 204 -4.04 21.14 -5.58
C GLY A 204 -4.68 21.51 -6.92
N SER A 205 -4.56 20.68 -7.96
CA SER A 205 -5.21 20.95 -9.24
C SER A 205 -6.73 20.89 -9.15
N LYS A 206 -7.41 21.75 -9.92
CA LYS A 206 -8.88 21.75 -10.02
C LYS A 206 -9.42 20.39 -10.43
N ARG A 207 -8.79 19.73 -11.42
CA ARG A 207 -9.18 18.40 -11.90
C ARG A 207 -9.10 17.33 -10.82
N ARG A 208 -8.02 17.32 -10.02
CA ARG A 208 -7.89 16.38 -8.91
C ARG A 208 -8.97 16.61 -7.86
N THR A 209 -9.26 17.86 -7.51
CA THR A 209 -10.37 18.21 -6.61
C THR A 209 -11.73 17.76 -7.16
N THR A 210 -12.02 18.01 -8.44
CA THR A 210 -13.25 17.57 -9.10
C THR A 210 -13.39 16.05 -9.08
N LEU A 211 -12.33 15.32 -9.44
CA LEU A 211 -12.31 13.85 -9.44
C LEU A 211 -12.56 13.30 -8.03
N ARG A 212 -11.85 13.80 -7.00
CA ARG A 212 -12.01 13.36 -5.61
C ARG A 212 -13.43 13.60 -5.10
N ALA A 213 -14.00 14.77 -5.41
CA ALA A 213 -15.40 15.07 -5.06
C ALA A 213 -16.39 14.14 -5.77
N ARG A 214 -16.14 13.79 -7.05
CA ARG A 214 -16.94 12.80 -7.77
C ARG A 214 -16.85 11.43 -7.10
N ILE A 215 -15.64 10.96 -6.78
CA ILE A 215 -15.42 9.67 -6.09
C ILE A 215 -16.13 9.64 -4.73
N ALA A 216 -16.00 10.70 -3.93
CA ALA A 216 -16.70 10.80 -2.64
C ALA A 216 -18.23 10.66 -2.81
N ARG A 217 -18.81 11.33 -3.81
CA ARG A 217 -20.25 11.20 -4.12
C ARG A 217 -20.64 9.78 -4.56
N LEU A 218 -19.77 9.06 -5.28
CA LEU A 218 -20.04 7.66 -5.67
C LEU A 218 -20.22 6.77 -4.44
N TYR A 219 -19.38 6.96 -3.42
CA TYR A 219 -19.36 6.10 -2.24
C TYR A 219 -20.19 6.61 -1.06
N ALA A 220 -20.72 7.83 -1.12
CA ALA A 220 -21.53 8.42 -0.05
C ALA A 220 -22.70 7.52 0.43
N PRO A 221 -23.48 6.85 -0.44
CA PRO A 221 -24.51 5.91 0.02
C PRO A 221 -23.95 4.73 0.82
N ALA A 222 -22.79 4.20 0.44
CA ALA A 222 -22.14 3.11 1.17
C ALA A 222 -21.63 3.58 2.54
N VAL A 223 -21.04 4.78 2.62
CA VAL A 223 -20.63 5.39 3.90
C VAL A 223 -21.82 5.57 4.83
N ALA A 224 -22.93 6.11 4.33
CA ALA A 224 -24.16 6.28 5.11
C ALA A 224 -24.70 4.94 5.62
N ALA A 225 -24.70 3.90 4.78
CA ALA A 225 -25.18 2.58 5.17
C ALA A 225 -24.26 1.86 6.16
N LEU A 226 -22.93 2.02 6.05
CA LEU A 226 -21.95 1.30 6.86
C LEU A 226 -21.79 1.86 8.27
N GLY A 227 -21.87 3.19 8.41
CA GLY A 227 -21.62 3.90 9.66
C GLY A 227 -20.21 3.68 10.22
N TRP A 228 -19.93 4.32 11.36
CA TRP A 228 -18.63 4.24 12.04
C TRP A 228 -18.54 3.17 13.12
N ALA A 229 -19.67 2.54 13.45
CA ALA A 229 -19.77 1.49 14.44
C ALA A 229 -20.35 0.23 13.78
N PRO A 230 -19.87 -0.97 14.16
CA PRO A 230 -20.47 -2.21 13.71
C PRO A 230 -21.89 -2.35 14.26
N SER A 231 -22.80 -2.92 13.47
CA SER A 231 -24.12 -3.32 13.98
C SER A 231 -24.03 -4.62 14.79
N ALA A 232 -25.03 -4.88 15.65
CA ALA A 232 -25.15 -6.17 16.31
C ALA A 232 -25.22 -7.31 15.28
N GLY A 233 -24.44 -8.37 15.50
CA GLY A 233 -24.37 -9.51 14.57
C GLY A 233 -23.75 -9.22 13.21
N GLU A 234 -23.01 -8.10 13.07
CA GLU A 234 -22.43 -7.72 11.78
C GLU A 234 -21.48 -8.79 11.22
N ARG A 235 -21.74 -9.19 9.97
CA ARG A 235 -20.93 -10.19 9.27
C ARG A 235 -19.50 -9.69 9.02
N PRO A 236 -18.46 -10.54 9.11
CA PRO A 236 -17.06 -10.12 8.94
C PRO A 236 -16.75 -9.39 7.63
N TRP A 237 -17.38 -9.78 6.52
CA TRP A 237 -17.17 -9.13 5.23
C TRP A 237 -17.64 -7.66 5.21
N ARG A 238 -18.64 -7.31 6.03
CA ARG A 238 -19.18 -5.95 6.12
C ARG A 238 -18.24 -5.04 6.92
N ARG A 239 -17.64 -5.55 8.00
CA ARG A 239 -16.53 -4.87 8.70
C ARG A 239 -15.34 -4.62 7.78
N ARG A 240 -14.94 -5.65 7.02
CA ARG A 240 -13.87 -5.52 6.03
C ARG A 240 -14.19 -4.45 4.98
N PHE A 241 -15.42 -4.44 4.46
CA PHE A 241 -15.86 -3.41 3.52
C PHE A 241 -15.75 -2.01 4.14
N ARG A 242 -16.21 -1.82 5.39
CA ARG A 242 -16.06 -0.56 6.13
C ARG A 242 -14.61 -0.13 6.20
N SER A 243 -13.72 -0.99 6.70
CA SER A 243 -12.30 -0.67 6.85
C SER A 243 -11.63 -0.28 5.53
N GLU A 244 -11.81 -1.08 4.48
CA GLU A 244 -11.19 -0.81 3.17
C GLU A 244 -11.74 0.47 2.52
N LEU A 245 -13.06 0.70 2.59
CA LEU A 245 -13.67 1.90 2.02
C LEU A 245 -13.24 3.17 2.78
N TYR A 246 -13.18 3.10 4.10
CA TYR A 246 -12.82 4.26 4.92
C TYR A 246 -11.34 4.59 4.77
N GLY A 247 -10.47 3.59 4.68
CA GLY A 247 -9.05 3.80 4.36
C GLY A 247 -8.87 4.47 3.01
N PHE A 248 -9.61 4.02 1.99
CA PHE A 248 -9.60 4.65 0.66
C PHE A 248 -10.05 6.11 0.71
N LEU A 249 -11.23 6.37 1.28
CA LEU A 249 -11.80 7.71 1.29
C LEU A 249 -11.01 8.68 2.16
N ALA A 250 -10.57 8.25 3.36
CA ALA A 250 -9.84 9.12 4.28
C ALA A 250 -8.39 9.38 3.83
N LEU A 251 -7.66 8.33 3.42
CA LEU A 251 -6.20 8.40 3.30
C LEU A 251 -5.71 8.48 1.84
N GLU A 252 -6.47 7.97 0.87
CA GLU A 252 -6.09 8.03 -0.55
C GLU A 252 -6.80 9.18 -1.28
N ILE A 253 -8.12 9.27 -1.15
CA ILE A 253 -8.97 10.29 -1.79
C ILE A 253 -9.03 11.58 -0.96
N GLU A 254 -8.84 11.47 0.36
CA GLU A 254 -8.91 12.58 1.30
C GLU A 254 -10.27 13.29 1.25
N ASP A 255 -11.36 12.51 1.23
CA ASP A 255 -12.71 13.02 1.44
C ASP A 255 -12.74 13.85 2.74
N PRO A 256 -13.08 15.15 2.69
CA PRO A 256 -12.92 16.03 3.85
C PRO A 256 -13.71 15.58 5.08
N ALA A 257 -14.93 15.05 4.89
CA ALA A 257 -15.80 14.64 5.98
C ALA A 257 -15.32 13.33 6.63
N VAL A 258 -15.02 12.31 5.83
CA VAL A 258 -14.51 11.03 6.31
C VAL A 258 -13.14 11.21 6.96
N LEU A 259 -12.25 12.01 6.37
CA LEU A 259 -10.94 12.32 6.94
C LEU A 259 -11.06 13.07 8.28
N ALA A 260 -11.97 14.06 8.39
CA ALA A 260 -12.21 14.78 9.65
C ALA A 260 -12.67 13.87 10.78
N GLU A 261 -13.66 13.03 10.47
CA GLU A 261 -14.25 12.11 11.42
C GLU A 261 -13.25 11.04 11.87
N ALA A 262 -12.52 10.44 10.93
CA ALA A 262 -11.44 9.50 11.22
C ALA A 262 -10.36 10.13 12.10
N ALA A 263 -9.93 11.36 11.78
CA ALA A 263 -8.93 12.08 12.56
C ALA A 263 -9.40 12.36 13.99
N ARG A 264 -10.66 12.78 14.17
CA ARG A 264 -11.24 13.01 15.51
C ARG A 264 -11.22 11.73 16.34
N ARG A 265 -11.60 10.60 15.74
CA ARG A 265 -11.57 9.28 16.39
C ARG A 265 -10.14 8.83 16.71
N GLY A 266 -9.20 9.06 15.81
CA GLY A 266 -7.79 8.73 16.04
C GLY A 266 -7.16 9.53 17.17
N ARG A 267 -7.46 10.84 17.26
CA ARG A 267 -7.05 11.67 18.41
C ARG A 267 -7.60 11.13 19.72
N ARG A 268 -8.89 10.75 19.76
CA ARG A 268 -9.50 10.12 20.95
C ARG A 268 -8.84 8.78 21.30
N LEU A 269 -8.51 7.97 20.31
CA LEU A 269 -7.79 6.71 20.52
C LEU A 269 -6.40 6.94 21.13
N LEU A 270 -5.72 8.02 20.74
CA LEU A 270 -4.44 8.45 21.32
C LEU A 270 -4.58 9.18 22.68
N GLY A 271 -5.81 9.37 23.18
CA GLY A 271 -6.06 10.14 24.40
C GLY A 271 -5.82 11.65 24.25
N LEU A 272 -5.84 12.18 23.03
CA LEU A 272 -5.67 13.60 22.75
C LEU A 272 -7.02 14.31 22.67
N ASP A 273 -7.09 15.53 23.21
CA ASP A 273 -8.24 16.41 23.08
C ASP A 273 -8.33 17.05 21.66
N PRO A 274 -9.37 17.85 21.35
CA PRO A 274 -9.49 18.48 20.03
C PRO A 274 -8.33 19.42 19.68
N THR A 275 -7.66 20.01 20.69
CA THR A 275 -6.52 20.92 20.55
C THR A 275 -5.19 20.19 20.36
N GLY A 276 -5.15 18.88 20.63
CA GLY A 276 -3.94 18.07 20.55
C GLY A 276 -3.26 17.86 21.91
N ALA A 277 -3.77 18.46 22.97
CA ALA A 277 -3.26 18.25 24.32
C ALA A 277 -3.60 16.84 24.82
N PRO A 278 -2.70 16.17 25.57
CA PRO A 278 -3.06 14.97 26.30
C PRO A 278 -4.22 15.27 27.22
N ARG A 279 -5.33 14.55 27.06
CA ARG A 279 -6.23 14.34 28.20
C ARG A 279 -5.37 13.55 29.18
N GLY A 280 -5.20 13.95 30.44
CA GLY A 280 -4.24 13.40 31.43
C GLY A 280 -4.04 11.87 31.54
N ALA A 281 -3.21 11.39 32.47
CA ALA A 281 -2.82 9.97 32.55
C ALA A 281 -4.03 9.01 32.51
N GLY A 282 -4.12 8.15 31.47
CA GLY A 282 -5.16 7.12 31.32
C GLY A 282 -6.26 7.36 30.28
N ASN A 283 -6.17 8.36 29.40
CA ASN A 283 -7.30 8.80 28.55
C ASN A 283 -7.36 8.25 27.12
N ALA A 284 -6.50 7.29 26.74
CA ALA A 284 -6.77 6.52 25.53
C ALA A 284 -8.11 5.80 25.73
N VAL A 285 -9.09 6.05 24.86
CA VAL A 285 -10.39 5.37 24.92
C VAL A 285 -10.31 4.22 23.92
N PRO A 286 -10.08 2.95 24.34
CA PRO A 286 -9.86 1.84 23.41
C PRO A 286 -11.05 1.62 22.48
N ASP A 287 -12.26 1.95 22.95
CA ASP A 287 -13.51 1.88 22.18
C ASP A 287 -13.86 3.18 21.44
N ALA A 288 -12.91 4.11 21.29
CA ALA A 288 -13.12 5.34 20.52
C ALA A 288 -13.47 5.07 19.05
N VAL A 289 -13.03 3.93 18.54
CA VAL A 289 -13.18 3.48 17.16
C VAL A 289 -13.24 1.96 17.13
N ALA A 290 -14.00 1.40 16.18
CA ALA A 290 -13.99 -0.04 15.96
C ALA A 290 -12.56 -0.53 15.66
N PRO A 291 -12.13 -1.71 16.16
CA PRO A 291 -10.75 -2.18 16.00
C PRO A 291 -10.27 -2.27 14.54
N ASP A 292 -11.18 -2.55 13.61
CA ASP A 292 -10.94 -2.60 12.16
C ASP A 292 -10.75 -1.22 11.51
N LEU A 293 -11.08 -0.15 12.22
CA LEU A 293 -10.92 1.24 11.79
C LEU A 293 -9.76 1.96 12.50
N ALA A 294 -9.06 1.32 13.43
CA ALA A 294 -7.96 1.93 14.18
C ALA A 294 -6.85 2.46 13.27
N ASP A 295 -6.40 1.68 12.28
CA ASP A 295 -5.34 2.07 11.34
C ASP A 295 -5.73 3.33 10.56
N VAL A 296 -6.98 3.37 10.07
CA VAL A 296 -7.53 4.51 9.33
C VAL A 296 -7.62 5.75 10.22
N ALA A 297 -8.11 5.58 11.45
CA ALA A 297 -8.29 6.67 12.40
C ALA A 297 -6.93 7.27 12.83
N LEU A 298 -5.95 6.45 13.16
CA LEU A 298 -4.60 6.90 13.53
C LEU A 298 -3.89 7.58 12.35
N GLY A 299 -3.99 7.00 11.15
CA GLY A 299 -3.45 7.60 9.93
C GLY A 299 -4.09 8.96 9.62
N ALA A 300 -5.41 9.08 9.78
CA ALA A 300 -6.13 10.33 9.58
C ALA A 300 -5.76 11.38 10.64
N ALA A 301 -5.56 10.95 11.88
CA ALA A 301 -5.09 11.83 12.96
C ALA A 301 -3.70 12.37 12.63
N ALA A 302 -2.76 11.52 12.19
CA ALA A 302 -1.43 11.97 11.78
C ALA A 302 -1.46 12.91 10.56
N ARG A 303 -2.36 12.67 9.60
CA ARG A 303 -2.57 13.56 8.43
C ARG A 303 -3.02 14.97 8.82
N ARG A 304 -3.78 15.11 9.93
CA ARG A 304 -4.40 16.37 10.38
C ARG A 304 -3.85 16.92 11.70
N GLY A 305 -2.90 16.24 12.30
CA GLY A 305 -2.58 16.39 13.72
C GLY A 305 -1.33 17.18 14.05
N GLY A 306 -0.48 17.44 13.06
CA GLY A 306 0.79 18.14 13.27
C GLY A 306 1.72 17.41 14.24
N ALA A 307 2.61 18.17 14.89
CA ALA A 307 3.64 17.65 15.78
C ALA A 307 3.06 16.91 17.00
N ASP A 308 1.97 17.40 17.60
CA ASP A 308 1.41 16.81 18.83
C ASP A 308 0.94 15.36 18.62
N VAL A 309 0.20 15.11 17.54
CA VAL A 309 -0.24 13.75 17.20
C VAL A 309 0.96 12.88 16.81
N PHE A 310 1.94 13.45 16.11
CA PHE A 310 3.15 12.74 15.72
C PHE A 310 3.95 12.29 16.95
N ASP A 311 4.13 13.18 17.92
CA ASP A 311 4.86 12.91 19.16
C ASP A 311 4.11 11.91 20.05
N ALA A 312 2.77 11.96 20.08
CA ALA A 312 1.96 10.94 20.75
C ALA A 312 2.13 9.54 20.12
N LEU A 313 2.20 9.45 18.78
CA LEU A 313 2.46 8.19 18.09
C LEU A 313 3.89 7.67 18.34
N LEU A 314 4.88 8.55 18.43
CA LEU A 314 6.25 8.19 18.83
C LEU A 314 6.31 7.69 20.28
N ALA A 315 5.57 8.33 21.19
CA ALA A 315 5.48 7.90 22.58
C ALA A 315 4.83 6.51 22.70
N GLU A 316 3.77 6.25 21.93
CA GLU A 316 3.14 4.92 21.87
C GLU A 316 4.13 3.86 21.34
N LEU A 317 4.89 4.20 20.29
CA LEU A 317 5.94 3.33 19.76
C LEU A 317 7.08 3.08 20.76
N ALA A 318 7.41 4.04 21.61
CA ALA A 318 8.45 3.88 22.63
C ALA A 318 7.98 3.02 23.82
N ARG A 319 6.70 3.10 24.18
CA ARG A 319 6.13 2.48 25.37
C ARG A 319 5.54 1.08 25.13
N SER A 320 5.09 0.80 23.90
CA SER A 320 4.37 -0.42 23.59
C SER A 320 5.28 -1.55 23.09
N ASP A 321 5.09 -2.75 23.64
CA ASP A 321 5.70 -4.00 23.15
C ASP A 321 4.81 -4.76 22.16
N ASP A 322 3.53 -4.36 22.06
CA ASP A 322 2.54 -4.99 21.18
C ASP A 322 2.89 -4.74 19.71
N ALA A 323 3.12 -5.82 18.96
CA ALA A 323 3.56 -5.73 17.57
C ALA A 323 2.50 -5.05 16.66
N GLN A 324 1.21 -5.19 16.94
CA GLN A 324 0.15 -4.58 16.14
C GLN A 324 0.06 -3.07 16.41
N LEU A 325 0.11 -2.65 17.67
CA LEU A 325 0.10 -1.22 18.04
C LEU A 325 1.32 -0.49 17.51
N ARG A 326 2.51 -1.09 17.64
CA ARG A 326 3.75 -0.53 17.07
C ARG A 326 3.66 -0.38 15.56
N GLN A 327 3.18 -1.42 14.86
CA GLN A 327 2.98 -1.37 13.41
C GLN A 327 2.00 -0.28 13.00
N ARG A 328 0.88 -0.14 13.72
CA ARG A 328 -0.11 0.92 13.50
C ARG A 328 0.49 2.30 13.67
N ALA A 329 1.28 2.51 14.73
CA ALA A 329 1.95 3.78 14.97
C ALA A 329 2.92 4.13 13.83
N LEU A 330 3.75 3.18 13.39
CA LEU A 330 4.68 3.38 12.26
C LEU A 330 3.96 3.72 10.94
N VAL A 331 2.88 3.00 10.63
CA VAL A 331 2.07 3.28 9.45
C VAL A 331 1.39 4.65 9.55
N ALA A 332 0.90 5.03 10.72
CA ALA A 332 0.27 6.33 10.97
C ALA A 332 1.28 7.48 10.86
N LEU A 333 2.49 7.35 11.41
CA LEU A 333 3.56 8.36 11.30
C LEU A 333 3.89 8.68 9.83
N ALA A 334 3.86 7.68 8.95
CA ALA A 334 4.05 7.87 7.50
C ALA A 334 2.86 8.55 6.78
N GLN A 335 1.76 8.82 7.48
CA GLN A 335 0.64 9.61 6.96
C GLN A 335 0.79 11.11 7.16
N THR A 336 1.90 11.61 7.70
CA THR A 336 2.11 13.05 7.72
C THR A 336 2.27 13.62 6.30
N ARG A 337 1.95 14.92 6.15
CA ARG A 337 2.22 15.74 4.96
C ARG A 337 3.05 16.98 5.28
N ASP A 338 3.40 17.17 6.54
CA ASP A 338 4.29 18.23 6.98
C ASP A 338 5.74 17.86 6.59
N PRO A 339 6.44 18.68 5.80
CA PRO A 339 7.81 18.40 5.38
C PRO A 339 8.79 18.10 6.54
N ALA A 340 8.66 18.79 7.68
CA ALA A 340 9.52 18.56 8.83
C ALA A 340 9.23 17.19 9.49
N LEU A 341 7.96 16.81 9.56
CA LEU A 341 7.57 15.51 10.12
C LEU A 341 7.86 14.35 9.15
N ILE A 342 7.85 14.59 7.83
CA ILE A 342 8.28 13.59 6.84
C ILE A 342 9.74 13.19 7.09
N GLY A 343 10.63 14.17 7.29
CA GLY A 343 12.04 13.91 7.64
C GLY A 343 12.17 13.04 8.89
N ARG A 344 11.46 13.44 9.97
CA ARG A 344 11.43 12.68 11.24
C ARG A 344 10.91 11.25 11.05
N ALA A 345 9.91 11.04 10.19
CA ALA A 345 9.37 9.71 9.91
C ALA A 345 10.34 8.84 9.10
N LEU A 346 11.16 9.44 8.22
CA LEU A 346 12.19 8.72 7.47
C LEU A 346 13.36 8.32 8.39
N ASP A 347 13.77 9.20 9.30
CA ASP A 347 14.86 8.95 10.25
C ASP A 347 14.59 7.76 11.18
N LEU A 348 13.32 7.39 11.38
CA LEU A 348 12.93 6.16 12.10
C LEU A 348 13.58 4.90 11.52
N ALA A 349 13.87 4.86 10.22
CA ALA A 349 14.53 3.72 9.60
C ALA A 349 15.94 3.46 10.17
N LEU A 350 16.59 4.49 10.69
CA LEU A 350 17.91 4.41 11.33
C LEU A 350 17.83 4.32 12.87
N ASP A 351 16.68 4.63 13.47
CA ASP A 351 16.52 4.69 14.93
C ASP A 351 16.84 3.33 15.61
N PRO A 352 17.79 3.28 16.56
CA PRO A 352 18.19 2.04 17.24
C PRO A 352 17.06 1.40 18.06
N ARG A 353 16.01 2.15 18.42
CA ARG A 353 14.85 1.65 19.19
C ARG A 353 13.91 0.78 18.35
N LEU A 354 14.01 0.80 17.01
CA LEU A 354 13.18 -0.02 16.14
C LEU A 354 13.74 -1.42 15.94
N ARG A 355 12.82 -2.40 15.92
CA ARG A 355 13.11 -3.78 15.52
C ARG A 355 13.49 -3.81 14.04
N LYS A 356 14.35 -4.75 13.64
CA LYS A 356 14.87 -4.82 12.25
C LYS A 356 13.76 -4.79 11.19
N ASN A 357 12.64 -5.47 11.43
CA ASN A 357 11.51 -5.54 10.51
C ASN A 357 10.64 -4.26 10.47
N GLU A 358 10.73 -3.40 11.49
CA GLU A 358 9.95 -2.17 11.63
C GLU A 358 10.55 -1.00 10.83
N ARG A 359 11.88 -1.00 10.66
CA ARG A 359 12.65 0.10 10.03
C ARG A 359 12.19 0.48 8.63
N VAL A 360 11.67 -0.48 7.86
CA VAL A 360 11.20 -0.23 6.49
C VAL A 360 9.78 0.30 6.40
N VAL A 361 9.00 0.26 7.49
CA VAL A 361 7.55 0.48 7.44
C VAL A 361 7.22 1.90 6.99
N ALA A 362 7.75 2.90 7.69
CA ALA A 362 7.50 4.30 7.35
C ALA A 362 8.14 4.67 5.99
N LEU A 363 9.38 4.26 5.76
CA LEU A 363 10.10 4.47 4.51
C LEU A 363 9.32 3.96 3.29
N ARG A 364 8.83 2.71 3.32
CA ARG A 364 8.06 2.12 2.20
C ARG A 364 6.75 2.86 1.96
N ALA A 365 6.05 3.24 3.02
CA ALA A 365 4.81 4.01 2.89
C ALA A 365 5.07 5.38 2.23
N LEU A 366 6.15 6.07 2.63
CA LEU A 366 6.52 7.38 2.09
C LEU A 366 7.05 7.31 0.64
N LEU A 367 7.81 6.27 0.27
CA LEU A 367 8.24 6.01 -1.12
C LEU A 367 7.05 5.67 -2.03
N GLY A 368 6.03 5.00 -1.49
CA GLY A 368 4.85 4.56 -2.23
C GLY A 368 3.84 5.68 -2.55
N ALA A 369 3.89 6.81 -1.86
CA ALA A 369 2.92 7.90 -2.00
C ALA A 369 3.46 9.05 -2.85
N PRO A 370 2.74 9.52 -3.90
CA PRO A 370 3.22 10.57 -4.80
C PRO A 370 3.71 11.84 -4.11
N ASP A 371 3.03 12.24 -3.04
CA ASP A 371 3.31 13.52 -2.37
C ASP A 371 4.55 13.50 -1.47
N THR A 372 5.03 12.31 -1.09
CA THR A 372 6.17 12.14 -0.16
C THR A 372 7.35 11.43 -0.81
N ARG A 373 7.13 10.83 -1.99
CA ARG A 373 8.09 9.99 -2.70
C ARG A 373 9.41 10.69 -2.95
N ASP A 374 9.36 11.94 -3.38
CA ASP A 374 10.57 12.66 -3.78
C ASP A 374 11.49 12.92 -2.58
N ALA A 375 10.91 13.34 -1.44
CA ALA A 375 11.63 13.50 -0.19
C ALA A 375 12.15 12.14 0.33
N ALA A 376 11.33 11.10 0.28
CA ALA A 376 11.71 9.76 0.70
C ALA A 376 12.79 9.13 -0.19
N TRP A 377 12.78 9.42 -1.49
CA TRP A 377 13.78 8.99 -2.46
C TRP A 377 15.11 9.67 -2.20
N ALA A 378 15.11 11.00 -2.04
CA ALA A 378 16.31 11.76 -1.67
C ALA A 378 16.92 11.27 -0.35
N TRP A 379 16.07 11.00 0.65
CA TRP A 379 16.52 10.44 1.92
C TRP A 379 17.10 9.03 1.75
N LEU A 380 16.41 8.15 1.01
CA LEU A 380 16.88 6.79 0.77
C LEU A 380 18.24 6.78 0.10
N THR A 381 18.43 7.57 -0.96
CA THR A 381 19.70 7.58 -1.71
C THR A 381 20.84 8.12 -0.87
N ALA A 382 20.59 9.10 0.00
CA ALA A 382 21.58 9.65 0.92
C ALA A 382 21.94 8.71 2.08
N HIS A 383 21.01 7.86 2.53
CA HIS A 383 21.20 7.01 3.71
C HIS A 383 21.29 5.52 3.40
N PHE A 384 21.37 5.14 2.11
CA PHE A 384 21.28 3.75 1.67
C PHE A 384 22.31 2.84 2.34
N ASP A 385 23.58 3.24 2.33
CA ASP A 385 24.67 2.42 2.88
C ASP A 385 24.59 2.30 4.42
N ALA A 386 24.02 3.30 5.10
CA ALA A 386 23.74 3.23 6.54
C ALA A 386 22.51 2.37 6.86
N LEU A 387 21.50 2.38 5.99
CA LEU A 387 20.25 1.67 6.17
C LEU A 387 20.39 0.15 5.92
N VAL A 388 21.02 -0.24 4.81
CA VAL A 388 21.04 -1.65 4.35
C VAL A 388 21.49 -2.65 5.43
N PRO A 389 22.57 -2.39 6.20
CA PRO A 389 23.03 -3.31 7.25
C PRO A 389 22.03 -3.47 8.42
N LEU A 390 21.10 -2.53 8.59
CA LEU A 390 20.11 -2.53 9.67
C LEU A 390 18.86 -3.33 9.30
N LEU A 391 18.70 -3.69 8.03
CA LEU A 391 17.54 -4.41 7.52
C LEU A 391 17.76 -5.93 7.51
N PRO A 392 16.68 -6.72 7.61
CA PRO A 392 16.73 -8.12 7.19
C PRO A 392 17.13 -8.21 5.70
N ASP A 393 17.94 -9.20 5.31
CA ASP A 393 18.50 -9.34 3.95
C ASP A 393 17.44 -9.20 2.84
N ARG A 394 16.29 -9.86 3.04
CA ARG A 394 15.17 -9.81 2.08
C ARG A 394 14.59 -8.41 1.92
N PHE A 395 14.59 -7.60 2.98
CA PHE A 395 13.99 -6.26 2.95
C PHE A 395 14.86 -5.26 2.20
N ALA A 396 16.19 -5.37 2.33
CA ALA A 396 17.14 -4.57 1.55
C ALA A 396 16.98 -4.83 0.05
N GLY A 397 16.92 -6.10 -0.37
CA GLY A 397 16.69 -6.45 -1.77
C GLY A 397 15.32 -6.01 -2.33
N GLN A 398 14.34 -5.71 -1.48
CA GLN A 398 13.01 -5.24 -1.87
C GLN A 398 12.89 -3.72 -1.98
N LEU A 399 13.92 -2.94 -1.63
CA LEU A 399 13.89 -1.48 -1.72
C LEU A 399 13.49 -0.95 -3.11
N PRO A 400 13.93 -1.53 -4.25
CA PRO A 400 13.47 -1.10 -5.57
C PRO A 400 11.95 -1.15 -5.75
N LEU A 401 11.28 -2.15 -5.16
CA LEU A 401 9.82 -2.34 -5.28
C LEU A 401 9.00 -1.31 -4.49
N ALA A 402 9.63 -0.61 -3.54
CA ALA A 402 8.96 0.40 -2.73
C ALA A 402 8.71 1.71 -3.48
N VAL A 403 9.48 1.97 -4.54
CA VAL A 403 9.42 3.21 -5.31
C VAL A 403 8.38 3.07 -6.41
N ARG A 404 7.20 3.65 -6.20
CA ARG A 404 6.11 3.60 -7.19
C ARG A 404 6.21 4.78 -8.14
N VAL A 405 6.60 4.61 -9.40
CA VAL A 405 6.64 5.70 -10.39
C VAL A 405 5.95 5.31 -11.69
N CYS A 406 5.49 6.31 -12.43
CA CYS A 406 4.86 6.17 -13.75
C CYS A 406 5.47 7.21 -14.71
N ASP A 407 6.75 7.50 -14.51
CA ASP A 407 7.51 8.56 -15.19
C ASP A 407 8.85 7.99 -15.65
N LEU A 408 9.22 8.23 -16.92
CA LEU A 408 10.41 7.62 -17.53
C LEU A 408 11.70 8.16 -16.92
N HIS A 409 11.76 9.45 -16.56
CA HIS A 409 12.94 10.04 -15.95
C HIS A 409 13.25 9.40 -14.59
N ARG A 410 12.24 9.25 -13.73
CA ARG A 410 12.38 8.54 -12.44
C ARG A 410 12.79 7.08 -12.61
N ILE A 411 12.38 6.40 -13.69
CA ILE A 411 12.81 5.01 -13.98
C ILE A 411 14.33 4.96 -14.19
N ASP A 412 14.89 5.92 -14.92
CA ASP A 412 16.33 5.97 -15.16
C ASP A 412 17.11 6.32 -13.89
N GLU A 413 16.59 7.22 -13.03
CA GLU A 413 17.17 7.47 -11.71
C GLU A 413 17.22 6.21 -10.83
N ILE A 414 16.10 5.46 -10.76
CA ILE A 414 16.01 4.21 -10.00
C ILE A 414 17.00 3.18 -10.55
N ARG A 415 17.07 3.03 -11.88
CA ARG A 415 18.01 2.13 -12.55
C ARG A 415 19.46 2.51 -12.23
N ALA A 416 19.85 3.76 -12.43
CA ALA A 416 21.20 4.24 -12.20
C ALA A 416 21.63 4.07 -10.74
N PHE A 417 20.72 4.30 -9.79
CA PHE A 417 21.00 4.13 -8.38
C PHE A 417 21.18 2.67 -7.98
N PHE A 418 20.25 1.78 -8.37
CA PHE A 418 20.23 0.40 -7.91
C PHE A 418 21.11 -0.56 -8.72
N ALA A 419 21.29 -0.36 -10.03
CA ALA A 419 22.06 -1.26 -10.88
C ALA A 419 23.46 -1.63 -10.32
N PRO A 420 24.29 -0.69 -9.82
CA PRO A 420 25.60 -1.03 -9.27
C PRO A 420 25.55 -1.69 -7.88
N ARG A 421 24.37 -1.79 -7.26
CA ARG A 421 24.18 -2.23 -5.86
C ARG A 421 23.44 -3.56 -5.73
N VAL A 422 22.56 -3.89 -6.67
CA VAL A 422 21.59 -4.98 -6.53
C VAL A 422 22.19 -6.38 -6.44
N ASP A 423 23.35 -6.63 -7.03
CA ASP A 423 24.00 -7.95 -6.99
C ASP A 423 24.43 -8.35 -5.58
N ARG A 424 24.61 -7.37 -4.68
CA ARG A 424 24.94 -7.60 -3.27
C ARG A 424 23.70 -7.77 -2.39
N LEU A 425 22.50 -7.62 -2.95
CA LEU A 425 21.24 -7.69 -2.22
C LEU A 425 20.51 -8.98 -2.55
N THR A 426 20.05 -9.71 -1.53
CA THR A 426 19.29 -10.95 -1.72
C THR A 426 18.01 -10.70 -2.54
N GLY A 427 17.96 -11.26 -3.75
CA GLY A 427 16.87 -11.07 -4.71
C GLY A 427 16.87 -9.71 -5.43
N GLY A 428 17.91 -8.89 -5.26
CA GLY A 428 18.04 -7.55 -5.82
C GLY A 428 17.83 -7.48 -7.33
N PRO A 429 18.52 -8.29 -8.16
CA PRO A 429 18.40 -8.19 -9.63
C PRO A 429 16.97 -8.40 -10.12
N ARG A 430 16.29 -9.43 -9.58
CA ARG A 430 14.88 -9.71 -9.90
C ARG A 430 13.96 -8.57 -9.46
N ASN A 431 14.13 -8.08 -8.23
CA ASN A 431 13.27 -7.03 -7.68
C ASN A 431 13.45 -5.70 -8.42
N LEU A 432 14.67 -5.37 -8.86
CA LEU A 432 14.92 -4.21 -9.70
C LEU A 432 14.27 -4.37 -11.08
N ALA A 433 14.44 -5.53 -11.74
CA ALA A 433 13.81 -5.79 -13.04
C ALA A 433 12.28 -5.64 -12.95
N GLN A 434 11.65 -6.20 -11.91
CA GLN A 434 10.21 -6.08 -11.67
C GLN A 434 9.77 -4.65 -11.37
N ALA A 435 10.55 -3.89 -10.60
CA ALA A 435 10.24 -2.48 -10.31
C ALA A 435 10.28 -1.62 -11.58
N LEU A 436 11.33 -1.78 -12.40
CA LEU A 436 11.48 -1.05 -13.65
C LEU A 436 10.38 -1.43 -14.66
N GLU A 437 10.08 -2.72 -14.82
CA GLU A 437 8.99 -3.19 -15.70
C GLU A 437 7.64 -2.61 -15.26
N ALA A 438 7.30 -2.72 -13.97
CA ALA A 438 6.04 -2.19 -13.44
C ALA A 438 5.91 -0.67 -13.64
N ALA A 439 7.01 0.06 -13.46
CA ALA A 439 7.05 1.50 -13.69
C ALA A 439 6.88 1.86 -15.18
N THR A 440 7.56 1.15 -16.08
CA THR A 440 7.42 1.33 -17.54
C THR A 440 5.99 1.04 -18.00
N GLN A 441 5.38 -0.06 -17.52
CA GLN A 441 3.98 -0.38 -17.81
C GLN A 441 3.02 0.70 -17.27
N CYS A 442 3.33 1.27 -16.10
CA CYS A 442 2.53 2.37 -15.57
C CYS A 442 2.65 3.64 -16.43
N ALA A 443 3.87 4.02 -16.82
CA ALA A 443 4.10 5.18 -17.68
C ALA A 443 3.36 5.05 -19.01
N ALA A 444 3.48 3.90 -19.67
CA ALA A 444 2.77 3.62 -20.93
C ALA A 444 1.25 3.70 -20.77
N ARG A 445 0.70 3.10 -19.70
CA ARG A 445 -0.74 3.15 -19.39
C ARG A 445 -1.23 4.58 -19.13
N VAL A 446 -0.48 5.35 -18.33
CA VAL A 446 -0.82 6.75 -18.02
C VAL A 446 -0.82 7.57 -19.30
N ALA A 447 0.22 7.44 -20.14
CA ALA A 447 0.32 8.15 -21.41
C ALA A 447 -0.87 7.82 -22.34
N ALA A 448 -1.20 6.54 -22.51
CA ALA A 448 -2.28 6.10 -23.39
C ALA A 448 -3.68 6.55 -22.94
N GLN A 449 -3.89 6.73 -21.62
CA GLN A 449 -5.21 7.01 -21.07
C GLN A 449 -5.45 8.48 -20.69
N ARG A 450 -4.39 9.30 -20.64
CA ARG A 450 -4.45 10.66 -20.09
C ARG A 450 -5.54 11.50 -20.72
N GLU A 451 -5.53 11.65 -22.04
CA GLU A 451 -6.49 12.51 -22.74
C GLU A 451 -7.95 12.12 -22.46
N SER A 452 -8.27 10.82 -22.60
CA SER A 452 -9.61 10.30 -22.36
C SER A 452 -10.09 10.50 -20.92
N VAL A 453 -9.18 10.32 -19.95
CA VAL A 453 -9.49 10.52 -18.53
C VAL A 453 -9.68 12.00 -18.20
N LEU A 454 -8.83 12.89 -18.73
CA LEU A 454 -8.99 14.33 -18.52
C LEU A 454 -10.31 14.83 -19.09
N ALA A 455 -10.70 14.38 -20.29
CA ALA A 455 -12.01 14.69 -20.87
C ALA A 455 -13.18 14.19 -20.00
N PHE A 456 -13.05 13.03 -19.35
CA PHE A 456 -14.05 12.54 -18.40
C PHE A 456 -14.14 13.37 -17.12
N VAL A 457 -13.01 13.88 -16.61
CA VAL A 457 -12.96 14.71 -15.40
C VAL A 457 -13.49 16.12 -15.68
N ASP A 458 -13.23 16.65 -16.88
CA ASP A 458 -13.69 17.97 -17.32
C ASP A 458 -15.17 17.97 -17.74
N ALA A 459 -15.74 16.80 -18.04
CA ALA A 459 -17.16 16.65 -18.30
C ALA A 459 -18.00 16.93 -17.02
N PRO A 460 -19.16 17.60 -17.17
CA PRO A 460 -20.00 18.01 -16.05
C PRO A 460 -20.54 16.87 -15.18
#